data_AF-A0A090MYV7-F1
#
_entry.id   AF-A0A090MYV7-F1
#
_cell.length_a   1.000
_cell.length_b   1.000
_cell.length_c   1.000
_cell.angle_alpha   90.00
_cell.angle_beta   90.00
_cell.angle_gamma   90.00
#
_symmetry.space_group_name_H-M   'P 1'
#
loop_
_entity.id
_entity.type
_entity.pdbx_description
1 polymer ?
#
loop_
_entity_poly.entity_id
_entity_poly.type
_entity_poly.pdbx_seq_one_letter_code
_entity_poly.pdbx_strand_id
1 'polypeptide(L)'
;MREDGTVLPRQLTGLCKKQQLRVERCVMQAHWSGLFPDKTIPEFDMSGYKRFNRYWEDDMDMYRLSQKKEIGTWYYIKRYNSRKQ
;
A
#
# COMPACT_ATOMS: atom_id res chain seq x y z
N MET A 1 -4.24 5.12 17.07
CA MET A 1 -2.96 5.35 16.37
C MET A 1 -1.99 5.89 17.40
N ARG A 2 -0.74 5.48 17.36
CA ARG A 2 0.32 5.97 18.25
C ARG A 2 0.72 7.40 17.87
N GLU A 3 1.59 8.01 18.67
CA GLU A 3 2.12 9.35 18.43
C GLU A 3 2.97 9.41 17.15
N ASP A 4 3.69 8.34 16.85
CA ASP A 4 4.50 8.14 15.63
C ASP A 4 3.68 7.86 14.34
N GLY A 5 2.35 7.89 14.43
CA GLY A 5 1.46 7.62 13.29
C GLY A 5 1.21 6.15 12.99
N THR A 6 1.78 5.20 13.75
CA THR A 6 1.54 3.77 13.52
C THR A 6 0.22 3.28 14.13
N VAL A 7 -0.40 2.28 13.51
CA VAL A 7 -1.68 1.73 13.98
C VAL A 7 -1.44 0.76 15.15
N LEU A 8 -2.32 0.82 16.15
CA LEU A 8 -2.25 -0.07 17.30
C LEU A 8 -2.58 -1.52 16.89
N PRO A 9 -1.91 -2.53 17.48
CA PRO A 9 -2.23 -3.94 17.26
C PRO A 9 -3.69 -4.27 17.56
N ARG A 10 -4.26 -5.21 16.81
CA ARG A 10 -5.68 -5.64 16.94
C ARG A 10 -6.05 -6.06 18.37
N GLN A 11 -5.12 -6.68 19.08
CA GLN A 11 -5.30 -7.13 20.46
C GLN A 11 -5.56 -5.96 21.41
N LEU A 12 -5.01 -4.78 21.12
CA LEU A 12 -5.21 -3.56 21.91
C LEU A 12 -6.40 -2.75 21.42
N THR A 13 -6.68 -2.74 20.12
CA THR A 13 -7.83 -2.00 19.56
C THR A 13 -9.18 -2.70 19.82
N GLY A 14 -9.18 -4.01 20.02
CA GLY A 14 -10.40 -4.82 20.18
C GLY A 14 -11.23 -4.97 18.89
N LEU A 15 -10.71 -4.50 17.75
CA LEU A 15 -11.44 -4.53 16.48
C LEU A 15 -11.53 -5.95 15.90
N CYS A 16 -12.60 -6.20 15.14
CA CYS A 16 -12.68 -7.41 14.33
C CYS A 16 -11.66 -7.35 13.18
N LYS A 17 -11.27 -8.50 12.61
CA LYS A 17 -10.25 -8.56 11.55
C LYS A 17 -10.56 -7.63 10.38
N LYS A 18 -11.81 -7.57 9.95
CA LYS A 18 -12.25 -6.73 8.82
C LYS A 18 -12.14 -5.24 9.13
N GLN A 19 -12.49 -4.83 10.34
CA GLN A 19 -12.40 -3.44 10.78
C GLN A 19 -10.94 -3.00 10.92
N GLN A 20 -10.10 -3.82 11.55
CA GLN A 20 -8.68 -3.54 11.71
C GLN A 20 -8.00 -3.30 10.36
N LEU A 21 -8.24 -4.18 9.37
CA LEU A 21 -7.67 -4.03 8.02
C LEU A 21 -8.11 -2.73 7.33
N ARG A 22 -9.38 -2.33 7.50
CA ARG A 22 -9.89 -1.08 6.94
C ARG A 22 -9.23 0.14 7.59
N VAL A 23 -9.11 0.14 8.92
CA VAL A 23 -8.47 1.22 9.67
C VAL A 23 -6.99 1.35 9.30
N GLU A 24 -6.26 0.24 9.23
CA GLU A 24 -4.85 0.23 8.80
C GLU A 24 -4.67 0.84 7.42
N ARG A 25 -5.55 0.48 6.47
CA ARG A 25 -5.53 1.03 5.12
C ARG A 25 -5.84 2.53 5.09
N CYS A 26 -6.91 2.97 5.77
CA CYS A 26 -7.28 4.38 5.82
C CYS A 26 -6.17 5.24 6.45
N VAL A 27 -5.52 4.75 7.50
CA VAL A 27 -4.39 5.45 8.13
C VAL A 27 -3.21 5.56 7.17
N MET A 28 -2.87 4.48 6.46
CA MET A 28 -1.80 4.50 5.46
C MET A 28 -2.10 5.48 4.31
N GLN A 29 -3.34 5.49 3.81
CA GLN A 29 -3.79 6.44 2.79
C GLN A 29 -3.74 7.89 3.28
N ALA A 30 -4.16 8.15 4.51
CA ALA A 30 -4.13 9.47 5.10
C ALA A 30 -2.69 9.99 5.31
N HIS A 31 -1.75 9.12 5.69
CA HIS A 31 -0.31 9.45 5.71
C HIS A 31 0.19 9.83 4.32
N TRP A 32 -0.14 9.02 3.32
CA TRP A 32 0.25 9.29 1.93
C TRP A 32 -0.37 10.55 1.33
N SER A 33 -1.57 10.93 1.76
CA SER A 33 -2.23 12.18 1.36
C SER A 33 -1.79 13.39 2.18
N GLY A 34 -0.89 13.22 3.16
CA GLY A 34 -0.41 14.30 4.03
C GLY A 34 -1.47 14.83 5.01
N LEU A 35 -2.49 14.03 5.35
CA LEU A 35 -3.54 14.41 6.30
C LEU A 35 -3.08 14.35 7.77
N PHE A 36 -1.89 13.79 8.04
CA PHE A 36 -1.32 13.65 9.38
C PHE A 36 0.03 14.35 9.55
N PRO A 37 0.13 15.67 9.32
CA PRO A 37 1.40 16.40 9.33
C PRO A 37 2.18 16.24 10.65
N ASP A 38 1.49 16.17 11.78
CA ASP A 38 2.11 16.10 13.11
C ASP A 38 2.50 14.66 13.53
N LYS A 39 2.09 13.65 12.76
CA LYS A 39 2.26 12.23 13.10
C LYS A 39 2.98 11.45 12.00
N THR A 40 3.68 12.14 11.10
CA THR A 40 4.46 11.51 10.04
C THR A 40 5.94 11.58 10.40
N ILE A 41 6.68 10.49 10.21
CA ILE A 41 8.14 10.47 10.41
C ILE A 41 8.79 11.25 9.25
N PRO A 42 9.76 12.17 9.51
CA PRO A 42 10.37 13.00 8.46
C PRO A 42 11.05 12.20 7.33
N GLU A 43 11.53 10.98 7.63
CA GLU A 43 12.16 10.07 6.68
C GLU A 43 11.17 9.30 5.80
N PHE A 44 9.87 9.50 5.98
CA PHE A 44 8.88 8.84 5.15
C PHE A 44 8.95 9.43 3.73
N ASP A 45 9.46 8.64 2.78
CA ASP A 45 9.57 9.04 1.39
C ASP A 45 8.17 9.23 0.77
N MET A 46 7.70 10.48 0.77
CA MET A 46 6.45 10.90 0.14
C MET A 46 6.62 11.10 -1.38
N SER A 47 7.84 11.01 -1.93
CA SER A 47 8.13 11.36 -3.33
C SER A 47 7.49 10.41 -4.34
N GLY A 48 7.20 9.17 -3.93
CA GLY A 48 6.47 8.19 -4.74
C GLY A 48 4.95 8.36 -4.75
N TYR A 49 4.39 9.15 -3.81
CA TYR A 49 2.95 9.31 -3.66
C TYR A 49 2.48 10.68 -4.15
N LYS A 50 1.70 10.68 -5.23
CA LYS A 50 1.17 11.90 -5.83
C LYS A 50 0.24 12.60 -4.83
N ARG A 51 0.43 13.91 -4.65
CA ARG A 51 -0.40 14.88 -3.90
C ARG A 51 -1.91 14.89 -4.24
N PHE A 52 -2.39 14.02 -5.12
CA PHE A 52 -3.75 14.03 -5.65
C PHE A 52 -4.54 12.83 -5.13
N ASN A 53 -5.85 13.04 -4.89
CA ASN A 53 -6.80 11.98 -4.53
C ASN A 53 -6.74 10.85 -5.56
N ARG A 54 -6.24 9.68 -5.17
CA ARG A 54 -6.47 8.43 -5.91
C ARG A 54 -7.86 7.94 -5.51
N TYR A 55 -8.77 7.92 -6.46
CA TYR A 55 -10.00 7.15 -6.32
C TYR A 55 -9.65 5.70 -6.64
N TRP A 56 -9.84 4.83 -5.65
CA TRP A 56 -9.80 3.39 -5.85
C TRP A 56 -11.22 2.91 -6.13
N GLU A 57 -11.39 2.05 -7.13
CA GLU A 57 -12.66 1.40 -7.44
C GLU A 57 -12.98 0.35 -6.38
N ASP A 58 -11.96 -0.32 -5.83
CA ASP A 58 -12.14 -1.26 -4.74
C ASP A 58 -10.97 -1.36 -3.74
N ASP A 59 -11.25 -2.06 -2.65
CA ASP A 59 -10.35 -2.31 -1.51
C ASP A 59 -8.99 -2.92 -1.89
N MET A 60 -8.88 -3.57 -3.06
CA MET A 60 -7.70 -4.31 -3.48
C MET A 60 -6.85 -3.54 -4.51
N ASP A 61 -7.35 -2.45 -5.09
CA ASP A 61 -6.62 -1.67 -6.09
C ASP A 61 -5.25 -1.19 -5.60
N MET A 62 -5.13 -0.93 -4.30
CA MET A 62 -3.86 -0.54 -3.68
C MET A 62 -2.77 -1.64 -3.78
N TYR A 63 -3.17 -2.90 -3.85
CA TYR A 63 -2.25 -4.05 -3.95
C TYR A 63 -2.12 -4.59 -5.38
N ARG A 64 -2.95 -4.11 -6.32
CA ARG A 64 -2.89 -4.55 -7.71
C ARG A 64 -1.65 -3.97 -8.38
N LEU A 65 -0.75 -4.86 -8.81
CA LEU A 65 0.38 -4.48 -9.65
C LEU A 65 -0.15 -4.16 -11.06
N SER A 66 -0.19 -2.88 -11.43
CA SER A 66 -0.49 -2.48 -12.80
C SER A 66 0.73 -2.76 -13.68
N GLN A 67 0.64 -3.74 -14.59
CA GLN A 67 1.66 -3.93 -15.62
C GLN A 67 1.48 -2.88 -16.71
N LYS A 68 2.41 -1.93 -16.82
CA LYS A 68 2.45 -1.00 -17.96
C LYS A 68 3.01 -1.74 -19.17
N LYS A 69 2.13 -2.27 -20.02
CA LYS A 69 2.55 -2.90 -21.27
C LYS A 69 2.88 -1.82 -22.29
N GLU A 70 4.16 -1.51 -22.43
CA GLU A 70 4.64 -0.63 -23.50
C GLU A 70 4.65 -1.43 -24.81
N ILE A 71 3.95 -0.93 -25.83
CA ILE A 71 3.89 -1.57 -27.14
C ILE A 71 5.27 -1.40 -27.79
N GLY A 72 6.03 -2.50 -27.93
CA GLY A 72 7.37 -2.53 -28.52
C GLY A 72 8.50 -2.99 -27.60
N THR A 73 8.25 -3.20 -26.30
CA THR A 73 9.26 -3.78 -25.39
C THR A 73 9.19 -5.30 -25.40
N TRP A 74 10.31 -5.96 -25.70
CA TRP A 74 10.42 -7.42 -25.66
C TRP A 74 10.61 -7.92 -24.23
N TYR A 75 9.73 -8.81 -23.76
CA TYR A 75 9.91 -9.52 -22.50
C TYR A 75 10.41 -10.94 -22.79
N TYR A 76 11.62 -11.28 -22.36
CA TYR A 76 12.08 -12.67 -22.35
C TYR A 76 11.57 -13.35 -21.07
N ILE A 77 10.66 -14.32 -21.20
CA ILE A 77 10.25 -15.18 -20.09
C ILE A 77 11.23 -16.37 -20.07
N LYS A 78 12.25 -16.32 -19.20
CA LYS A 78 13.15 -17.44 -18.98
C LYS A 78 12.41 -18.57 -18.28
N ARG A 79 11.92 -19.56 -19.05
CA ARG A 79 11.33 -20.78 -18.49
C ARG A 79 12.45 -21.78 -18.24
N TYR A 80 12.79 -22.02 -16.98
CA TYR A 80 13.66 -23.13 -16.63
C TYR A 80 12.91 -24.44 -16.84
N ASN A 81 13.57 -25.42 -17.45
CA ASN A 81 12.99 -26.72 -17.74
C ASN A 81 12.79 -27.50 -16.44
N SER A 82 11.55 -27.60 -15.96
CA SER A 82 11.19 -28.29 -14.72
C SER A 82 11.21 -29.83 -14.83
N ARG A 83 11.70 -30.40 -15.94
CA ARG A 83 11.78 -31.86 -16.18
C ARG A 83 13.13 -32.51 -15.87
N LYS A 84 13.94 -31.91 -14.99
CA LYS A 84 15.09 -32.61 -14.41
C LYS A 84 14.92 -32.72 -12.90
N GLN A 85 14.16 -33.73 -12.49
CA GLN A 85 14.26 -34.43 -11.20
C GLN A 85 14.26 -35.91 -11.50
#